data_AF-A0A2S9XBN5-F1
#
_entry.id   AF-A0A2S9XBN5-F1
#
_cell.length_a   1.000
_cell.length_b   1.000
_cell.length_c   1.000
_cell.angle_alpha   90.00
_cell.angle_beta   90.00
_cell.angle_gamma   90.00
#
_symmetry.space_group_name_H-M   'P 1'
#
loop_
_entity.id
_entity.type
_entity.pdbx_description
1 polymer ?
#
loop_
_entity_poly.entity_id
_entity_poly.type
_entity_poly.pdbx_seq_one_letter_code
_entity_poly.pdbx_strand_id
1 'polypeptide(L)'
;MNHASVFRSSLCLVLLTGVAAGTLGCKPKAVRGGPGTENPNLDEGALSTTLDRKDINYLVDENLEAMFASAWWARDVQGSMADPPVVAIWPIKNATSMHLDDQMLTLLSQIETTMVNSGAVSVVSRERQAEMVAEAQLQNSDLFDPATAARLGAQLGAKYYITGKVTSTEERFNKERRVQYSLFIQVIEVETSVVKFQFTSERSKAIVR
;
A
#
# COMPACT_ATOMS: atom_id res chain seq x y z
N MET A 1 -65.59 73.22 -2.23
CA MET A 1 -65.00 72.05 -2.92
C MET A 1 -64.84 70.93 -1.92
N ASN A 2 -65.67 69.89 -2.11
CA ASN A 2 -65.46 68.47 -1.86
C ASN A 2 -64.98 67.91 -0.51
N HIS A 3 -65.93 67.15 0.06
CA HIS A 3 -65.85 65.78 0.59
C HIS A 3 -65.29 65.48 1.99
N ALA A 4 -66.19 64.85 2.74
CA ALA A 4 -66.01 64.02 3.93
C ALA A 4 -65.16 62.76 3.67
N SER A 5 -64.71 62.14 4.77
CA SER A 5 -64.54 60.69 5.05
C SER A 5 -63.25 60.47 5.89
N VAL A 6 -63.28 60.00 7.15
CA VAL A 6 -63.72 58.70 7.73
C VAL A 6 -62.52 57.74 7.95
N PHE A 7 -62.40 57.31 9.22
CA PHE A 7 -62.03 55.97 9.73
C PHE A 7 -60.60 55.50 10.07
N ARG A 8 -60.61 54.85 11.26
CA ARG A 8 -59.95 53.59 11.70
C ARG A 8 -58.47 53.65 12.08
N SER A 9 -58.06 53.35 13.32
CA SER A 9 -58.29 52.17 14.19
C SER A 9 -57.35 50.98 13.90
N SER A 10 -56.68 50.57 14.99
CA SER A 10 -56.20 49.24 15.34
C SER A 10 -54.86 48.71 14.81
N LEU A 11 -53.94 48.70 15.78
CA LEU A 11 -53.27 47.51 16.34
C LEU A 11 -52.27 46.76 15.44
N CYS A 12 -50.98 47.06 15.69
CA CYS A 12 -49.83 46.25 15.30
C CYS A 12 -49.99 44.79 15.77
N LEU A 13 -49.99 43.85 14.84
CA LEU A 13 -49.69 42.44 15.09
C LEU A 13 -48.47 42.05 14.25
N VAL A 14 -47.33 41.93 14.91
CA VAL A 14 -46.07 41.45 14.33
C VAL A 14 -46.18 39.94 14.17
N LEU A 15 -46.33 39.46 12.94
CA LEU A 15 -46.23 38.05 12.58
C LEU A 15 -44.79 37.75 12.14
N LEU A 16 -43.98 37.28 13.10
CA LEU A 16 -42.72 36.58 12.85
C LEU A 16 -43.05 35.18 12.29
N THR A 17 -43.04 35.03 10.96
CA THR A 17 -43.02 33.72 10.31
C THR A 17 -41.58 33.18 10.36
N GLY A 18 -41.33 32.32 11.35
CA GLY A 18 -40.09 31.56 11.46
C GLY A 18 -39.95 30.59 10.29
N VAL A 19 -39.04 30.89 9.36
CA VAL A 19 -38.50 29.91 8.42
C VAL A 19 -37.54 29.04 9.19
N ALA A 20 -38.03 27.90 9.69
CA ALA A 20 -37.16 26.80 10.11
C ALA A 20 -36.50 26.23 8.85
N ALA A 21 -35.35 26.81 8.48
CA ALA A 21 -34.45 26.22 7.50
C ALA A 21 -33.96 24.88 8.07
N GLY A 22 -34.62 23.80 7.66
CA GLY A 22 -34.17 22.45 7.96
C GLY A 22 -32.76 22.28 7.44
N THR A 23 -31.80 22.16 8.35
CA THR A 23 -30.45 21.75 8.04
C THR A 23 -30.52 20.32 7.52
N LEU A 24 -30.63 20.15 6.20
CA LEU A 24 -30.36 18.89 5.50
C LEU A 24 -28.86 18.60 5.64
N GLY A 25 -28.43 18.26 6.85
CA GLY A 25 -27.13 17.69 7.09
C GLY A 25 -27.15 16.28 6.51
N CYS A 26 -26.56 16.10 5.32
CA CYS A 26 -26.25 14.78 4.82
C CYS A 26 -25.41 14.05 5.87
N LYS A 27 -26.02 13.09 6.57
CA LYS A 27 -25.27 12.19 7.45
C LYS A 27 -24.27 11.43 6.59
N PRO A 28 -23.00 11.32 7.00
CA PRO A 28 -22.02 10.54 6.25
C PRO A 28 -22.52 9.10 6.12
N LYS A 29 -22.62 8.61 4.88
CA LYS A 29 -23.01 7.24 4.55
C LYS A 29 -21.75 6.45 4.23
N ALA A 30 -21.45 5.45 5.06
CA ALA A 30 -20.41 4.48 4.75
C ALA A 30 -20.90 3.58 3.60
N VAL A 31 -20.01 3.31 2.64
CA VAL A 31 -20.24 2.38 1.53
C VAL A 31 -19.08 1.38 1.49
N ARG A 32 -19.35 0.10 1.22
CA ARG A 32 -18.30 -0.91 1.10
C ARG A 32 -17.86 -1.02 -0.37
N GLY A 33 -16.56 -1.25 -0.56
CA GLY A 33 -15.91 -1.47 -1.85
C GLY A 33 -15.32 -2.86 -2.00
N GLY A 34 -15.17 -3.32 -3.25
CA GLY A 34 -14.60 -4.62 -3.61
C GLY A 34 -15.63 -5.68 -4.07
N PRO A 35 -15.18 -6.88 -4.47
CA PRO A 35 -16.07 -7.95 -4.92
C PRO A 35 -17.16 -8.27 -3.89
N GLY A 36 -18.43 -8.32 -4.33
CA GLY A 36 -19.57 -8.65 -3.47
C GLY A 36 -20.05 -7.51 -2.55
N THR A 37 -19.65 -6.26 -2.79
CA THR A 37 -20.06 -5.10 -1.98
C THR A 37 -21.06 -4.18 -2.69
N GLU A 38 -21.57 -3.16 -1.98
CA GLU A 38 -22.56 -2.22 -2.55
C GLU A 38 -21.99 -1.35 -3.68
N ASN A 39 -20.68 -1.10 -3.67
CA ASN A 39 -19.99 -0.42 -4.75
C ASN A 39 -18.70 -1.18 -5.14
N PRO A 40 -18.80 -2.19 -6.02
CA PRO A 40 -17.64 -3.01 -6.41
C PRO A 40 -16.48 -2.20 -6.99
N ASN A 41 -16.78 -1.05 -7.60
CA ASN A 41 -15.83 -0.20 -8.31
C ASN A 41 -15.34 0.98 -7.46
N LEU A 42 -15.61 1.00 -6.15
CA LEU A 42 -15.23 2.10 -5.27
C LEU A 42 -13.72 2.42 -5.35
N ASP A 43 -12.90 1.38 -5.51
CA ASP A 43 -11.45 1.50 -5.59
C ASP A 43 -10.95 1.84 -7.02
N GLU A 44 -11.80 2.13 -8.02
CA GLU A 44 -11.38 2.50 -9.40
C GLU A 44 -10.74 3.87 -9.53
N GLY A 45 -11.13 4.83 -8.70
CA GLY A 45 -10.47 6.14 -8.64
C GLY A 45 -9.23 6.12 -7.76
N ALA A 46 -8.34 7.09 -7.97
CA ALA A 46 -7.30 7.39 -6.99
C ALA A 46 -7.97 7.96 -5.73
N LEU A 47 -8.09 7.13 -4.68
CA LEU A 47 -8.73 7.51 -3.41
C LEU A 47 -7.73 8.13 -2.41
N SER A 48 -6.43 8.11 -2.72
CA SER A 48 -5.36 8.72 -1.94
C SER A 48 -4.43 9.56 -2.82
N THR A 49 -3.82 10.58 -2.22
CA THR A 49 -2.72 11.35 -2.84
C THR A 49 -1.39 10.59 -2.83
N THR A 50 -1.28 9.54 -2.01
CA THR A 50 -0.12 8.63 -1.96
C THR A 50 -0.45 7.30 -2.67
N LEU A 51 0.30 6.23 -2.38
CA LEU A 51 -0.03 4.87 -2.83
C LEU A 51 -1.35 4.41 -2.22
N ASP A 52 -2.31 4.06 -3.06
CA ASP A 52 -3.51 3.34 -2.63
C ASP A 52 -3.37 1.83 -2.89
N ARG A 53 -4.40 1.06 -2.52
CA ARG A 53 -4.40 -0.39 -2.66
C ARG A 53 -4.13 -0.83 -4.11
N LYS A 54 -4.67 -0.14 -5.11
CA LYS A 54 -4.48 -0.55 -6.50
C LYS A 54 -3.06 -0.31 -6.97
N ASP A 55 -2.46 0.80 -6.55
CA ASP A 55 -1.06 1.06 -6.87
C ASP A 55 -0.14 0.02 -6.23
N ILE A 56 -0.39 -0.32 -4.96
CA ILE A 56 0.38 -1.36 -4.25
C ILE A 56 0.22 -2.70 -4.96
N ASN A 57 -1.02 -3.10 -5.27
CA ASN A 57 -1.28 -4.35 -5.96
C ASN A 57 -0.52 -4.41 -7.28
N TYR A 58 -0.64 -3.36 -8.11
CA TYR A 58 0.06 -3.28 -9.38
C TYR A 58 1.58 -3.39 -9.21
N LEU A 59 2.17 -2.64 -8.28
CA LEU A 59 3.62 -2.65 -8.07
C LEU A 59 4.13 -4.04 -7.63
N VAL A 60 3.40 -4.70 -6.74
CA VAL A 60 3.74 -6.04 -6.23
C VAL A 60 3.54 -7.09 -7.32
N ASP A 61 2.40 -7.10 -7.98
CA ASP A 61 2.04 -8.11 -8.98
C ASP A 61 3.05 -8.10 -10.13
N GLU A 62 3.39 -6.93 -10.68
CA GLU A 62 4.41 -6.81 -11.74
C GLU A 62 5.79 -7.34 -11.30
N ASN A 63 6.20 -7.10 -10.05
CA ASN A 63 7.47 -7.62 -9.53
C ASN A 63 7.43 -9.15 -9.37
N LEU A 64 6.35 -9.69 -8.82
CA LEU A 64 6.23 -11.12 -8.55
C LEU A 64 6.00 -11.92 -9.83
N GLU A 65 5.24 -11.40 -10.78
CA GLU A 65 5.09 -11.99 -12.12
C GLU A 65 6.45 -12.07 -12.83
N ALA A 66 7.24 -10.99 -12.81
CA ALA A 66 8.61 -11.00 -13.35
C ALA A 66 9.50 -12.01 -12.62
N MET A 67 9.34 -12.16 -11.30
CA MET A 67 10.08 -13.14 -10.50
C MET A 67 9.72 -14.58 -10.87
N PHE A 68 8.43 -14.89 -10.94
CA PHE A 68 7.94 -16.23 -11.28
C PHE A 68 8.26 -16.63 -12.72
N ALA A 69 8.35 -15.66 -13.63
CA ALA A 69 8.78 -15.88 -15.01
C ALA A 69 10.31 -16.04 -15.17
N SER A 70 11.10 -15.79 -14.12
CA SER A 70 12.56 -15.79 -14.22
C SER A 70 13.15 -17.21 -14.38
N ALA A 71 14.29 -17.30 -15.07
CA ALA A 71 15.00 -18.57 -15.24
C ALA A 71 15.48 -19.17 -13.90
N TRP A 72 15.83 -18.32 -12.93
CA TRP A 72 16.19 -18.75 -11.58
C TRP A 72 15.00 -19.42 -10.89
N TRP A 73 13.81 -18.82 -10.95
CA TRP A 73 12.61 -19.40 -10.36
C TRP A 73 12.28 -20.77 -10.95
N ALA A 74 12.27 -20.87 -12.28
CA ALA A 74 12.01 -22.13 -12.97
C ALA A 74 13.00 -23.23 -12.58
N ARG A 75 14.30 -22.90 -12.50
CA ARG A 75 15.36 -23.87 -12.20
C ARG A 75 15.44 -24.25 -10.72
N ASP A 76 15.52 -23.24 -9.85
CA ASP A 76 15.95 -23.42 -8.46
C ASP A 76 14.81 -23.40 -7.44
N VAL A 77 13.61 -22.96 -7.85
CA VAL A 77 12.41 -22.98 -7.02
C VAL A 77 11.45 -24.07 -7.51
N GLN A 78 10.97 -23.97 -8.75
CA GLN A 78 10.07 -24.98 -9.32
C GLN A 78 10.76 -26.33 -9.50
N GLY A 79 12.05 -26.34 -9.90
CA GLY A 79 12.84 -27.56 -9.98
C GLY A 79 13.09 -28.25 -8.63
N SER A 80 12.78 -27.61 -7.50
CA SER A 80 12.92 -28.15 -6.15
C SER A 80 11.57 -28.39 -5.45
N MET A 81 10.47 -28.54 -6.17
CA MET A 81 9.13 -28.72 -5.57
C MET A 81 8.98 -29.92 -4.60
N ALA A 82 9.84 -30.95 -4.71
CA ALA A 82 9.86 -32.07 -3.76
C ALA A 82 10.38 -31.67 -2.37
N ASP A 83 11.19 -30.61 -2.30
CA ASP A 83 11.73 -30.00 -1.08
C ASP A 83 11.79 -28.47 -1.28
N PRO A 84 10.63 -27.78 -1.17
CA PRO A 84 10.53 -26.36 -1.51
C PRO A 84 11.49 -25.51 -0.67
N PRO A 85 12.26 -24.59 -1.27
CA PRO A 85 13.25 -23.81 -0.54
C PRO A 85 12.58 -22.92 0.51
N VAL A 86 13.23 -22.81 1.66
CA VAL A 86 12.80 -21.88 2.71
C VAL A 86 13.20 -20.45 2.33
N VAL A 87 12.26 -19.51 2.43
CA VAL A 87 12.46 -18.11 2.05
C VAL A 87 12.10 -17.20 3.22
N ALA A 88 13.03 -16.33 3.61
CA ALA A 88 12.75 -15.21 4.52
C ALA A 88 12.33 -13.96 3.72
N ILE A 89 11.47 -13.13 4.28
CA ILE A 89 11.00 -11.90 3.63
C ILE A 89 11.26 -10.75 4.58
N TRP A 90 12.37 -10.06 4.36
CA TRP A 90 12.77 -8.93 5.19
C TRP A 90 11.97 -7.67 4.85
N PRO A 91 11.95 -6.68 5.75
CA PRO A 91 11.28 -5.41 5.49
C PRO A 91 11.72 -4.78 4.16
N ILE A 92 10.77 -4.14 3.47
CA ILE A 92 11.04 -3.32 2.29
C ILE A 92 11.32 -1.89 2.77
N LYS A 93 12.43 -1.31 2.32
CA LYS A 93 12.83 0.03 2.75
C LYS A 93 11.92 1.10 2.13
N ASN A 94 11.29 1.93 2.97
CA ASN A 94 10.72 3.18 2.49
C ASN A 94 11.85 4.20 2.25
N ALA A 95 12.13 4.50 0.98
CA ALA A 95 13.10 5.51 0.54
C ALA A 95 12.40 6.66 -0.20
N THR A 96 11.13 6.91 0.12
CA THR A 96 10.36 8.07 -0.35
C THR A 96 10.49 9.23 0.63
N SER A 97 10.04 10.42 0.22
CA SER A 97 9.90 11.58 1.10
C SER A 97 8.62 11.54 1.95
N MET A 98 7.77 10.52 1.76
CA MET A 98 6.46 10.40 2.39
C MET A 98 6.47 9.33 3.49
N HIS A 99 5.64 9.54 4.51
CA HIS A 99 5.31 8.52 5.49
C HIS A 99 4.32 7.52 4.85
N LEU A 100 4.80 6.30 4.64
CA LEU A 100 4.09 5.22 3.92
C LEU A 100 3.97 3.95 4.77
N ASP A 101 3.98 4.06 6.09
CA ASP A 101 4.09 2.93 7.01
C ASP A 101 3.00 1.87 6.76
N ASP A 102 1.74 2.29 6.65
CA ASP A 102 0.60 1.40 6.37
C ASP A 102 0.68 0.78 4.96
N GLN A 103 1.11 1.56 3.97
CA GLN A 103 1.28 1.10 2.60
C GLN A 103 2.40 0.07 2.52
N MET A 104 3.47 0.27 3.30
CA MET A 104 4.62 -0.63 3.34
C MET A 104 4.27 -1.95 4.02
N LEU A 105 3.47 -1.91 5.08
CA LEU A 105 2.94 -3.12 5.71
C LEU A 105 1.99 -3.90 4.78
N THR A 106 1.14 -3.17 4.04
CA THR A 106 0.22 -3.76 3.06
C THR A 106 1.00 -4.45 1.94
N LEU A 107 2.00 -3.77 1.39
CA LEU A 107 2.89 -4.28 0.35
C LEU A 107 3.61 -5.55 0.80
N LEU A 108 4.22 -5.53 2.00
CA LEU A 108 4.91 -6.69 2.56
C LEU A 108 3.95 -7.88 2.76
N SER A 109 2.75 -7.62 3.28
CA SER A 109 1.73 -8.66 3.49
C SER A 109 1.24 -9.28 2.19
N GLN A 110 1.13 -8.50 1.12
CA GLN A 110 0.78 -9.02 -0.19
C GLN A 110 1.89 -9.91 -0.74
N ILE A 111 3.16 -9.49 -0.66
CA ILE A 111 4.30 -10.32 -1.08
C ILE A 111 4.30 -11.65 -0.34
N GLU A 112 4.19 -11.64 1.00
CA GLU A 112 4.12 -12.86 1.80
C GLU A 112 2.96 -13.76 1.39
N THR A 113 1.77 -13.18 1.26
CA THR A 113 0.56 -13.93 0.92
C THR A 113 0.68 -14.58 -0.45
N THR A 114 1.18 -13.85 -1.45
CA THR A 114 1.39 -14.40 -2.81
C THR A 114 2.47 -15.48 -2.80
N MET A 115 3.57 -15.29 -2.07
CA MET A 115 4.64 -16.28 -1.96
C MET A 115 4.18 -17.57 -1.28
N VAL A 116 3.45 -17.46 -0.17
CA VAL A 116 2.86 -18.63 0.53
C VAL A 116 1.84 -19.33 -0.36
N ASN A 117 0.92 -18.59 -0.97
CA ASN A 117 -0.15 -19.16 -1.80
C ASN A 117 0.36 -19.75 -3.12
N SER A 118 1.58 -19.40 -3.56
CA SER A 118 2.20 -20.04 -4.72
C SER A 118 2.46 -21.54 -4.51
N GLY A 119 2.62 -21.98 -3.26
CA GLY A 119 2.98 -23.36 -2.91
C GLY A 119 4.38 -23.79 -3.36
N ALA A 120 5.15 -22.90 -3.98
CA ALA A 120 6.46 -23.21 -4.55
C ALA A 120 7.63 -23.01 -3.57
N VAL A 121 7.37 -22.36 -2.43
CA VAL A 121 8.36 -22.04 -1.38
C VAL A 121 7.76 -22.24 0.00
N SER A 122 8.62 -22.43 1.00
CA SER A 122 8.24 -22.37 2.42
C SER A 122 8.63 -21.01 2.99
N VAL A 123 7.68 -20.14 3.29
CA VAL A 123 7.97 -18.79 3.82
C VAL A 123 8.13 -18.84 5.34
N VAL A 124 9.19 -18.23 5.87
CA VAL A 124 9.37 -18.07 7.32
C VAL A 124 8.31 -17.09 7.87
N SER A 125 7.64 -17.45 8.95
CA SER A 125 6.61 -16.57 9.54
C SER A 125 7.21 -15.25 10.01
N ARG A 126 6.40 -14.17 9.93
CA ARG A 126 6.81 -12.85 10.39
C ARG A 126 7.11 -12.81 11.87
N GLU A 127 6.34 -13.54 12.68
CA GLU A 127 6.51 -13.60 14.13
C GLU A 127 7.90 -14.14 14.46
N ARG A 128 8.32 -15.24 13.81
CA ARG A 128 9.68 -15.76 13.99
C ARG A 128 10.75 -14.81 13.49
N GLN A 129 10.53 -14.16 12.35
CA GLN A 129 11.47 -13.14 11.85
C GLN A 129 11.61 -11.99 12.85
N ALA A 130 10.51 -11.50 13.43
CA ALA A 130 10.51 -10.44 14.43
C ALA A 130 11.16 -10.88 15.75
N GLU A 131 10.90 -12.10 16.21
CA GLU A 131 11.55 -12.70 17.38
C GLU A 131 13.08 -12.75 17.19
N MET A 132 13.55 -13.25 16.04
CA MET A 132 14.99 -13.30 15.72
C MET A 132 15.64 -11.92 15.72
N VAL A 133 14.96 -10.90 15.18
CA VAL A 133 15.44 -9.52 15.17
C VAL A 133 15.53 -8.96 16.59
N ALA A 134 14.50 -9.21 17.40
CA ALA A 134 14.43 -8.77 18.78
C ALA A 134 15.51 -9.42 19.66
N GLU A 135 15.72 -10.73 19.52
CA GLU A 135 16.78 -11.47 20.22
C GLU A 135 18.17 -10.95 19.86
N ALA A 136 18.38 -10.60 18.60
CA ALA A 136 19.63 -10.00 18.13
C ALA A 136 19.81 -8.54 18.56
N GLN A 137 18.80 -7.93 19.22
CA GLN A 137 18.77 -6.52 19.61
C GLN A 137 18.98 -5.56 18.42
N LEU A 138 18.54 -5.97 17.23
CA LEU A 138 18.71 -5.24 16.00
C LEU A 138 17.50 -4.35 15.73
N GLN A 139 17.75 -3.24 15.04
CA GLN A 139 16.70 -2.42 14.45
C GLN A 139 16.41 -2.89 13.03
N ASN A 140 15.21 -2.59 12.52
CA ASN A 140 14.85 -2.92 11.13
C ASN A 140 15.81 -2.31 10.10
N SER A 141 16.46 -1.19 10.42
CA SER A 141 17.48 -0.58 9.57
C SER A 141 18.69 -1.50 9.35
N ASP A 142 19.00 -2.36 10.32
CA ASP A 142 20.16 -3.24 10.28
C ASP A 142 19.92 -4.42 9.33
N LEU A 143 18.66 -4.75 9.05
CA LEU A 143 18.29 -5.79 8.08
C LEU A 143 18.54 -5.39 6.62
N PHE A 144 18.85 -4.11 6.37
CA PHE A 144 19.28 -3.67 5.04
C PHE A 144 20.77 -3.90 4.79
N ASP A 145 21.54 -4.28 5.82
CA ASP A 145 22.90 -4.77 5.65
C ASP A 145 22.87 -6.24 5.17
N PRO A 146 23.42 -6.56 3.98
CA PRO A 146 23.38 -7.90 3.43
C PRO A 146 24.02 -8.95 4.35
N ALA A 147 25.08 -8.60 5.08
CA ALA A 147 25.75 -9.53 5.98
C ALA A 147 24.86 -9.91 7.17
N THR A 148 24.18 -8.92 7.75
CA THR A 148 23.20 -9.14 8.83
C THR A 148 21.99 -9.94 8.35
N ALA A 149 21.40 -9.57 7.21
CA ALA A 149 20.28 -10.26 6.61
C ALA A 149 20.59 -11.73 6.29
N ALA A 150 21.77 -12.01 5.72
CA ALA A 150 22.23 -13.36 5.45
C ALA A 150 22.45 -14.16 6.74
N ARG A 151 23.10 -13.58 7.76
CA ARG A 151 23.34 -14.26 9.04
C ARG A 151 22.04 -14.68 9.72
N LEU A 152 21.06 -13.79 9.80
CA LEU A 152 19.76 -14.12 10.40
C LEU A 152 18.96 -15.09 9.53
N GLY A 153 19.03 -14.95 8.20
CA GLY A 153 18.42 -15.89 7.27
C GLY A 153 18.94 -17.31 7.47
N ALA A 154 20.26 -17.46 7.66
CA ALA A 154 20.88 -18.75 7.92
C ALA A 154 20.40 -19.38 9.23
N GLN A 155 20.23 -18.57 10.29
CA GLN A 155 19.69 -19.04 11.58
C GLN A 155 18.23 -19.52 11.47
N LEU A 156 17.46 -18.92 10.56
CA LEU A 156 16.09 -19.32 10.23
C LEU A 156 16.02 -20.52 9.26
N GLY A 157 17.17 -21.03 8.80
CA GLY A 157 17.24 -22.08 7.78
C GLY A 157 16.79 -21.62 6.39
N ALA A 158 16.71 -20.32 6.15
CA ALA A 158 16.33 -19.78 4.85
C ALA A 158 17.45 -20.02 3.82
N LYS A 159 17.08 -20.51 2.64
CA LYS A 159 17.98 -20.62 1.48
C LYS A 159 18.10 -19.28 0.76
N TYR A 160 16.97 -18.57 0.67
CA TYR A 160 16.90 -17.26 0.04
C TYR A 160 16.24 -16.25 0.98
N TYR A 161 16.54 -14.98 0.77
CA TYR A 161 15.76 -13.91 1.36
C TYR A 161 15.35 -12.89 0.31
N ILE A 162 14.15 -12.32 0.51
CA ILE A 162 13.59 -11.25 -0.29
C ILE A 162 13.75 -9.94 0.48
N THR A 163 14.22 -8.90 -0.22
CA THR A 163 14.24 -7.53 0.31
C THR A 163 14.09 -6.54 -0.85
N GLY A 164 14.00 -5.25 -0.54
CA GLY A 164 13.78 -4.24 -1.55
C GLY A 164 13.64 -2.85 -0.99
N LYS A 165 13.20 -1.93 -1.86
CA LYS A 165 12.92 -0.55 -1.50
C LYS A 165 11.81 0.04 -2.36
N VAL A 166 11.06 0.97 -1.78
CA VAL A 166 10.16 1.86 -2.52
C VAL A 166 10.79 3.24 -2.59
N THR A 167 10.93 3.77 -3.80
CA THR A 167 11.40 5.14 -4.06
C THR A 167 10.30 5.96 -4.72
N SER A 168 10.42 7.28 -4.66
CA SER A 168 9.50 8.19 -5.35
C SER A 168 10.23 9.34 -6.02
N THR A 169 9.84 9.66 -7.25
CA THR A 169 10.28 10.85 -7.98
C THR A 169 9.09 11.77 -8.19
N GLU A 170 9.25 13.04 -7.84
CA GLU A 170 8.21 14.05 -8.03
C GLU A 170 8.56 15.00 -9.17
N GLU A 171 7.59 15.25 -10.04
CA GLU A 171 7.67 16.22 -11.11
C GLU A 171 6.51 17.20 -11.00
N ARG A 172 6.78 18.48 -11.26
CA ARG A 172 5.76 19.54 -11.26
C ARG A 172 5.77 20.24 -12.60
N PHE A 173 4.61 20.31 -13.23
CA PHE A 173 4.42 21.07 -14.47
C PHE A 173 3.10 21.84 -14.39
N ASN A 174 3.16 23.17 -14.48
CA ASN A 174 2.02 24.07 -14.30
C ASN A 174 1.23 23.78 -13.01
N LYS A 175 -0.05 23.39 -13.12
CA LYS A 175 -0.96 23.05 -11.99
C LYS A 175 -1.00 21.55 -11.69
N GLU A 176 -0.18 20.75 -12.37
CA GLU A 176 -0.15 19.30 -12.22
C GLU A 176 1.11 18.87 -11.46
N ARG A 177 0.93 17.97 -10.49
CA ARG A 177 2.02 17.28 -9.81
C ARG A 177 1.94 15.80 -10.17
N ARG A 178 3.02 15.26 -10.73
CA ARG A 178 3.15 13.83 -10.98
C ARG A 178 4.09 13.24 -9.93
N VAL A 179 3.68 12.12 -9.34
CA VAL A 179 4.52 11.33 -8.43
C VAL A 179 4.67 9.95 -9.04
N GLN A 180 5.89 9.55 -9.36
CA GLN A 180 6.23 8.21 -9.81
C GLN A 180 6.81 7.43 -8.65
N TYR A 181 6.20 6.31 -8.31
CA TYR A 181 6.71 5.34 -7.36
C TYR A 181 7.40 4.21 -8.09
N SER A 182 8.53 3.74 -7.56
CA SER A 182 9.22 2.56 -8.06
C SER A 182 9.40 1.57 -6.91
N LEU A 183 8.97 0.32 -7.11
CA LEU A 183 9.21 -0.79 -6.19
C LEU A 183 10.33 -1.66 -6.76
N PHE A 184 11.50 -1.61 -6.13
CA PHE A 184 12.61 -2.51 -6.41
C PHE A 184 12.56 -3.71 -5.46
N ILE A 185 12.56 -4.92 -6.02
CA ILE A 185 12.68 -6.18 -5.27
C ILE A 185 13.94 -6.92 -5.74
N GLN A 186 14.60 -7.59 -4.80
CA GLN A 186 15.67 -8.54 -5.08
C GLN A 186 15.54 -9.81 -4.22
N VAL A 187 16.04 -10.91 -4.76
CA VAL A 187 16.20 -12.18 -4.07
C VAL A 187 17.67 -12.52 -3.99
N ILE A 188 18.14 -12.84 -2.78
CA ILE A 188 19.55 -13.12 -2.50
C ILE A 188 19.66 -14.49 -1.86
N GLU A 189 20.66 -15.27 -2.28
CA GLU A 189 21.03 -16.53 -1.65
C GLU A 189 21.77 -16.28 -0.34
N VAL A 190 21.28 -16.88 0.74
CA VAL A 190 21.79 -16.67 2.10
C VAL A 190 23.25 -17.08 2.23
N GLU A 191 23.60 -18.25 1.71
CA GLU A 191 24.94 -18.83 1.88
C GLU A 191 26.03 -18.03 1.16
N THR A 192 25.75 -17.60 -0.08
CA THR A 192 26.74 -16.99 -0.97
C THR A 192 26.61 -15.48 -1.07
N SER A 193 25.51 -14.90 -0.56
CA SER A 193 25.12 -13.50 -0.78
C SER A 193 25.00 -13.11 -2.26
N VAL A 194 24.79 -14.08 -3.16
CA VAL A 194 24.61 -13.84 -4.59
C VAL A 194 23.17 -13.42 -4.88
N VAL A 195 23.00 -12.32 -5.60
CA VAL A 195 21.70 -11.88 -6.14
C VAL A 195 21.25 -12.88 -7.20
N LYS A 196 20.10 -13.50 -6.99
CA LYS A 196 19.49 -14.49 -7.90
C LYS A 196 18.45 -13.88 -8.82
N PHE A 197 17.78 -12.84 -8.35
CA PHE A 197 16.76 -12.12 -9.08
C PHE A 197 16.71 -10.66 -8.60
N GLN A 198 16.43 -9.74 -9.51
CA GLN A 198 16.06 -8.38 -9.17
C GLN A 198 15.15 -7.80 -10.25
N PHE A 199 14.19 -6.96 -9.85
CA PHE A 199 13.29 -6.27 -10.77
C PHE A 199 12.82 -4.94 -10.17
N THR A 200 12.35 -4.03 -11.02
CA THR A 200 11.73 -2.78 -10.61
C THR A 200 10.46 -2.57 -11.38
N SER A 201 9.34 -2.43 -10.68
CA SER A 201 8.08 -1.97 -11.25
C SER A 201 7.88 -0.50 -10.93
N GLU A 202 7.15 0.21 -11.78
CA GLU A 202 6.93 1.65 -11.63
C GLU A 202 5.46 2.01 -11.83
N ARG A 203 4.96 2.95 -11.03
CA ARG A 203 3.58 3.45 -11.09
C ARG A 203 3.54 4.95 -10.89
N SER A 204 2.93 5.67 -11.82
CA SER A 204 2.76 7.12 -11.74
C SER A 204 1.35 7.51 -11.30
N LYS A 205 1.25 8.50 -10.42
CA LYS A 205 0.01 9.18 -10.06
C LYS A 205 0.09 10.66 -10.45
N ALA A 206 -0.94 11.14 -11.13
CA ALA A 206 -1.14 12.57 -11.37
C ALA A 206 -2.05 13.13 -10.28
N ILE A 207 -1.62 14.20 -9.64
CA ILE A 207 -2.40 14.98 -8.69
C ILE A 207 -2.72 16.30 -9.39
N VAL A 208 -3.96 16.41 -9.84
CA VAL A 208 -4.51 17.64 -10.43
C VAL A 208 -5.24 18.39 -9.32
N ARG A 209 -4.92 19.68 -9.13
CA ARG A 209 -5.62 20.57 -8.21
C ARG A 209 -6.61 21.46 -8.93
#